data_AF-A0A7V9RBS7-F1
#
_entry.id   AF-A0A7V9RBS7-F1
#
_cell.length_a   1.000
_cell.length_b   1.000
_cell.length_c   1.000
_cell.angle_alpha   90.00
_cell.angle_beta   90.00
_cell.angle_gamma   90.00
#
_symmetry.space_group_name_H-M   'P 1'
#
loop_
_entity.id
_entity.type
_entity.pdbx_description
1 polymer ?
#
loop_
_entity_poly.entity_id
_entity_poly.type
_entity_poly.pdbx_seq_one_letter_code
_entity_poly.pdbx_strand_id
1 'polypeptide(L)'
;MGRLLIVIALVVGSSHARAESEPPPKPKSLLDAYLISVAATTGPVVASMLLLGDDARGTPATIGGVIATTALVFGPSAGHWYTGKIWTTGLTLRLAGAGVIGGLVVHEQFAPLDIGTLIVGGLAAVALWETGVIWDAVTLPSAVGRYNRERVRFAMVPFATERSTGLAIAGSF
;
A
#
# COMPACT_ATOMS: atom_id res chain seq x y z
N MET A 1 -11.03 -23.01 -55.98
CA MET A 1 -10.72 -21.62 -55.56
C MET A 1 -11.07 -21.32 -54.09
N GLY A 2 -12.11 -21.92 -53.47
CA GLY A 2 -12.48 -21.61 -52.07
C GLY A 2 -11.49 -22.01 -50.97
N ARG A 3 -10.63 -23.02 -51.18
CA ARG A 3 -9.65 -23.47 -50.16
C ARG A 3 -8.47 -22.50 -49.98
N LEU A 4 -8.13 -21.70 -50.98
CA LEU A 4 -7.03 -20.73 -50.91
C LEU A 4 -7.41 -19.49 -50.07
N LEU A 5 -8.67 -19.06 -50.15
CA LEU A 5 -9.20 -17.91 -49.40
C LEU A 5 -9.28 -18.18 -47.89
N ILE A 6 -9.56 -19.43 -47.49
CA ILE A 6 -9.61 -19.82 -46.07
C ILE A 6 -8.21 -19.80 -45.45
N VAL A 7 -7.17 -20.21 -46.18
CA VAL A 7 -5.78 -20.17 -45.70
C VAL A 7 -5.28 -18.73 -45.59
N ILE A 8 -5.61 -17.86 -46.54
CA ILE A 8 -5.25 -16.43 -46.47
C ILE A 8 -5.99 -15.75 -45.31
N ALA A 9 -7.27 -16.04 -45.08
CA ALA A 9 -8.02 -15.49 -43.96
C ALA A 9 -7.48 -15.99 -42.59
N LEU A 10 -7.00 -17.23 -42.50
CA LEU A 10 -6.34 -17.76 -41.30
C LEU A 10 -4.97 -17.12 -41.07
N VAL A 11 -4.16 -16.94 -42.11
CA VAL A 11 -2.83 -16.32 -42.02
C VAL A 11 -2.92 -14.81 -41.72
N VAL A 12 -3.91 -14.12 -42.31
CA VAL A 12 -4.20 -12.70 -42.04
C VAL A 12 -4.85 -12.52 -40.66
N GLY A 13 -5.71 -13.45 -40.24
CA GLY A 13 -6.29 -13.48 -38.89
C GLY A 13 -5.27 -13.72 -37.79
N SER A 14 -4.21 -14.49 -38.06
CA SER A 14 -3.11 -14.71 -37.12
C SER A 14 -2.04 -13.60 -37.07
N SER A 15 -2.06 -12.65 -38.01
CA SER A 15 -1.02 -11.60 -38.09
C SER A 15 -1.40 -10.26 -37.49
N HIS A 16 -2.65 -10.04 -37.08
CA HIS A 16 -3.12 -8.78 -36.47
C HIS A 16 -3.51 -8.86 -34.99
N ALA A 17 -3.34 -10.00 -34.34
CA ALA A 17 -3.26 -10.05 -32.87
C ALA A 17 -1.85 -9.67 -32.39
N ARG A 18 -1.29 -8.57 -32.90
CA ARG A 18 -0.30 -7.82 -32.12
C ARG A 18 -1.10 -7.17 -31.00
N ALA A 19 -1.33 -7.92 -29.93
CA ALA A 19 -1.59 -7.32 -28.64
C ALA A 19 -0.44 -6.32 -28.46
N GLU A 20 -0.75 -5.03 -28.61
CA GLU A 20 0.16 -3.95 -28.30
C GLU A 20 0.50 -4.20 -26.83
N SER A 21 1.64 -4.84 -26.60
CA SER A 21 1.98 -5.37 -25.29
C SER A 21 2.14 -4.15 -24.41
N GLU A 22 1.16 -3.92 -23.54
CA GLU A 22 1.21 -2.85 -22.57
C GLU A 22 2.59 -2.91 -21.91
N PRO A 23 3.37 -1.82 -21.96
CA PRO A 23 4.75 -1.86 -21.52
C PRO A 23 4.80 -2.41 -20.10
N PRO A 24 5.77 -3.29 -19.78
CA PRO A 24 5.84 -3.90 -18.47
C PRO A 24 5.78 -2.82 -17.38
N PRO A 25 4.96 -3.03 -16.34
CA PRO A 25 4.83 -2.06 -15.27
C PRO A 25 6.19 -1.86 -14.62
N LYS A 26 6.69 -0.62 -14.64
CA LYS A 26 8.01 -0.27 -14.10
C LYS A 26 8.18 -0.80 -12.66
N PRO A 27 9.37 -1.28 -12.29
CA PRO A 27 9.66 -1.68 -10.92
C PRO A 27 9.36 -0.56 -9.94
N LYS A 28 8.71 -0.91 -8.83
CA LYS A 28 8.41 0.04 -7.76
C LYS A 28 9.67 0.35 -6.96
N SER A 29 9.86 1.64 -6.69
CA SER A 29 10.97 2.16 -5.90
C SER A 29 10.68 2.00 -4.41
N LEU A 30 11.69 1.54 -3.66
CA LEU A 30 11.61 1.46 -2.19
C LEU A 30 11.59 2.86 -1.56
N LEU A 31 12.35 3.80 -2.12
CA LEU A 31 12.38 5.18 -1.64
C LEU A 31 11.00 5.83 -1.76
N ASP A 32 10.32 5.63 -2.89
CA ASP A 32 8.98 6.19 -3.13
C ASP A 32 7.99 5.63 -2.10
N ALA A 33 8.07 4.33 -1.80
CA ALA A 33 7.21 3.70 -0.81
C ALA A 33 7.42 4.30 0.61
N TYR A 34 8.66 4.58 1.00
CA TYR A 34 8.95 5.27 2.27
C TYR A 34 8.47 6.73 2.24
N LEU A 35 8.75 7.47 1.16
CA LEU A 35 8.33 8.87 1.02
C LEU A 35 6.80 9.00 1.06
N ILE A 36 6.07 8.09 0.42
CA ILE A 36 4.61 8.03 0.49
C ILE A 36 4.15 7.79 1.93
N SER A 37 4.77 6.84 2.65
CA SER A 37 4.40 6.55 4.04
C SER A 37 4.64 7.76 4.95
N VAL A 38 5.80 8.41 4.82
CA VAL A 38 6.14 9.60 5.59
C VAL A 38 5.20 10.75 5.23
N ALA A 39 5.03 11.06 3.94
CA ALA A 39 4.18 12.17 3.49
C ALA A 39 2.72 11.98 3.88
N ALA A 40 2.19 10.75 3.77
CA ALA A 40 0.82 10.44 4.18
C ALA A 40 0.63 10.54 5.70
N THR A 41 1.70 10.42 6.49
CA THR A 41 1.66 10.58 7.95
C THR A 41 1.83 12.04 8.34
N THR A 42 2.90 12.70 7.87
CA THR A 42 3.30 14.03 8.33
C THR A 42 2.48 15.13 7.67
N GLY A 43 2.15 15.00 6.38
CA GLY A 43 1.42 16.01 5.62
C GLY A 43 0.09 16.40 6.28
N PRO A 44 -0.82 15.44 6.55
CA PRO A 44 -2.09 15.76 7.19
C PRO A 44 -1.94 16.20 8.65
N VAL A 45 -0.93 15.72 9.38
CA VAL A 45 -0.65 16.19 10.75
C VAL A 45 -0.24 17.66 10.74
N VAL A 46 0.69 18.05 9.87
CA VAL A 46 1.08 19.46 9.71
C VAL A 46 -0.11 20.29 9.24
N ALA A 47 -0.87 19.81 8.26
CA ALA A 47 -2.09 20.50 7.81
C ALA A 47 -3.10 20.68 8.95
N SER A 48 -3.29 19.68 9.81
CA SER A 48 -4.19 19.78 10.96
C SER A 48 -3.74 20.83 11.98
N MET A 49 -2.43 20.98 12.21
CA MET A 49 -1.88 22.00 13.09
C MET A 49 -2.10 23.41 12.52
N LEU A 50 -1.98 23.57 11.20
CA LEU A 50 -2.25 24.85 10.53
C LEU A 50 -3.74 25.22 10.54
N LEU A 51 -4.64 24.22 10.55
CA LEU A 51 -6.08 24.43 10.61
C LEU A 51 -6.59 24.79 12.02
N LEU A 52 -5.80 24.54 13.06
CA LEU A 52 -6.23 24.71 14.45
C LEU A 52 -6.24 26.18 14.94
N GLY A 53 -5.52 27.10 14.29
CA GLY A 53 -5.52 28.54 14.61
C GLY A 53 -5.25 28.88 16.09
N ASP A 54 -5.44 30.15 16.46
CA ASP A 54 -5.35 30.58 17.87
C ASP A 54 -6.62 30.22 18.68
N ASP A 55 -7.76 30.07 18.01
CA ASP A 55 -9.03 29.64 18.62
C ASP A 55 -9.22 28.13 18.47
N ALA A 56 -8.55 27.36 19.34
CA ALA A 56 -8.61 25.90 19.38
C ALA A 56 -9.94 25.32 19.91
N ARG A 57 -11.08 25.98 19.64
CA ARG A 57 -12.41 25.57 20.10
C ARG A 57 -13.39 25.49 18.92
N GLY A 58 -14.14 24.40 18.84
CA GLY A 58 -15.22 24.20 17.86
C GLY A 58 -14.88 23.25 16.71
N THR A 59 -15.69 23.29 15.65
CA THR A 59 -15.65 22.37 14.50
C THR A 59 -14.28 22.22 13.83
N PRO A 60 -13.46 23.28 13.64
CA PRO A 60 -12.13 23.16 13.03
C PRO A 60 -11.18 22.26 13.84
N ALA A 61 -11.25 22.31 15.16
CA ALA A 61 -10.40 21.50 16.02
C ALA A 61 -10.75 20.02 15.97
N THR A 62 -12.05 19.70 15.94
CA THR A 62 -12.54 18.33 15.75
C THR A 62 -12.10 17.78 14.38
N ILE A 63 -12.28 18.56 13.31
CA ILE A 63 -11.89 18.15 11.96
C ILE A 63 -10.37 17.93 11.89
N GLY A 64 -9.57 18.87 12.41
CA GLY A 64 -8.12 18.76 12.46
C GLY A 64 -7.66 17.52 13.23
N GLY A 65 -8.24 17.27 14.41
CA GLY A 65 -7.94 16.08 15.22
C GLY A 65 -8.29 14.77 14.51
N VAL A 66 -9.43 14.70 13.82
CA VAL A 66 -9.83 13.52 13.04
C VAL A 66 -8.87 13.29 11.88
N ILE A 67 -8.50 14.33 11.14
CA ILE A 67 -7.54 14.24 10.02
C ILE A 67 -6.18 13.76 10.53
N ALA A 68 -5.66 14.36 11.60
CA ALA A 68 -4.39 13.98 12.21
C ALA A 68 -4.41 12.52 12.67
N THR A 69 -5.44 12.12 13.41
CA THR A 69 -5.57 10.75 13.92
C THR A 69 -5.67 9.76 12.77
N THR A 70 -6.47 10.04 11.75
CA THR A 70 -6.58 9.19 10.55
C THR A 70 -5.23 9.04 9.86
N ALA A 71 -4.49 10.13 9.69
CA ALA A 71 -3.17 10.10 9.08
C ALA A 71 -2.15 9.31 9.91
N LEU A 72 -2.20 9.39 11.23
CA LEU A 72 -1.32 8.59 12.10
C LEU A 72 -1.71 7.09 12.07
N VAL A 73 -3.01 6.77 11.98
CA VAL A 73 -3.51 5.38 11.89
C VAL A 73 -3.20 4.74 10.53
N PHE A 74 -3.29 5.48 9.43
CA PHE A 74 -3.20 4.91 8.09
C PHE A 74 -1.91 5.26 7.35
N GLY A 75 -1.34 6.43 7.59
CA GLY A 75 -0.17 6.97 6.89
C GLY A 75 1.02 6.02 6.83
N PRO A 76 1.45 5.40 7.95
CA PRO A 76 2.55 4.44 7.94
C PRO A 76 2.34 3.20 7.04
N SER A 77 1.09 2.83 6.69
CA SER A 77 0.81 1.73 5.73
C SER A 77 0.72 2.19 4.28
N ALA A 78 0.76 3.50 3.99
CA ALA A 78 0.54 4.00 2.64
C ALA A 78 1.59 3.47 1.65
N GLY A 79 2.82 3.19 2.10
CA GLY A 79 3.83 2.50 1.30
C GLY A 79 3.44 1.08 0.89
N HIS A 80 2.74 0.33 1.75
CA HIS A 80 2.24 -1.01 1.39
C HIS A 80 1.08 -0.92 0.41
N TRP A 81 0.24 0.11 0.52
CA TRP A 81 -0.82 0.38 -0.47
C TRP A 81 -0.22 0.69 -1.84
N TYR A 82 0.90 1.42 -1.84
CA TYR A 82 1.70 1.59 -3.05
C TYR A 82 2.17 0.24 -3.61
N THR A 83 2.39 -0.81 -2.81
CA THR A 83 2.66 -2.18 -3.31
C THR A 83 1.41 -3.04 -3.57
N GLY A 84 0.20 -2.48 -3.47
CA GLY A 84 -1.07 -3.20 -3.62
C GLY A 84 -1.50 -4.02 -2.40
N LYS A 85 -0.76 -3.96 -1.28
CA LYS A 85 -1.11 -4.64 -0.02
C LYS A 85 -1.89 -3.68 0.87
N ILE A 86 -3.23 -3.72 0.78
CA ILE A 86 -4.13 -2.80 1.51
C ILE A 86 -4.11 -3.07 3.02
N TRP A 87 -4.15 -4.35 3.41
CA TRP A 87 -4.17 -4.72 4.82
C TRP A 87 -2.79 -5.19 5.30
N THR A 88 -2.27 -4.56 6.34
CA THR A 88 -0.99 -4.93 6.97
C THR A 88 -1.20 -5.33 8.44
N THR A 89 -0.28 -6.14 8.97
CA THR A 89 -0.26 -6.44 10.39
C THR A 89 -0.03 -5.18 11.21
N GLY A 90 0.80 -4.25 10.71
CA GLY A 90 1.05 -2.98 11.38
C GLY A 90 -0.19 -2.09 11.47
N LEU A 91 -1.04 -2.08 10.43
CA LEU A 91 -2.34 -1.42 10.47
C LEU A 91 -3.27 -2.07 11.49
N THR A 92 -3.29 -3.41 11.55
CA THR A 92 -4.11 -4.15 12.53
C THR A 92 -3.73 -3.79 13.96
N LEU A 93 -2.44 -3.72 14.27
CA LEU A 93 -1.93 -3.34 15.59
C LEU A 93 -2.29 -1.90 15.94
N ARG A 94 -2.16 -0.95 14.99
CA ARG A 94 -2.56 0.45 15.20
C ARG A 94 -4.06 0.61 15.39
N LEU A 95 -4.89 -0.13 14.66
CA LEU A 95 -6.33 -0.15 14.87
C LEU A 95 -6.70 -0.74 16.23
N ALA A 96 -5.98 -1.78 16.70
CA ALA A 96 -6.15 -2.30 18.04
C ALA A 96 -5.77 -1.26 19.11
N GLY A 97 -4.63 -0.57 18.96
CA GLY A 97 -4.22 0.51 19.85
C GLY A 97 -5.22 1.69 19.85
N ALA A 98 -5.69 2.11 18.68
CA ALA A 98 -6.74 3.11 18.54
C ALA A 98 -8.05 2.67 19.22
N GLY A 99 -8.39 1.38 19.11
CA GLY A 99 -9.53 0.77 19.78
C GLY A 99 -9.41 0.80 21.30
N VAL A 100 -8.21 0.55 21.85
CA VAL A 100 -7.93 0.70 23.29
C VAL A 100 -8.15 2.15 23.72
N ILE A 101 -7.59 3.13 22.99
CA ILE A 101 -7.78 4.56 23.29
C ILE A 101 -9.27 4.94 23.24
N GLY A 102 -9.96 4.56 22.16
CA GLY A 102 -11.39 4.82 22.01
C GLY A 102 -12.22 4.15 23.11
N GLY A 103 -11.85 2.94 23.51
CA GLY A 103 -12.47 2.22 24.62
C GLY A 103 -12.30 2.94 25.95
N LEU A 104 -11.11 3.48 26.25
CA LEU A 104 -10.87 4.29 27.45
C LEU A 104 -11.72 5.57 27.42
N VAL A 105 -11.76 6.28 26.30
CA VAL A 105 -12.57 7.51 26.14
C VAL A 105 -14.06 7.22 26.35
N VAL A 106 -14.58 6.12 25.78
CA VAL A 106 -15.98 5.71 25.97
C VAL A 106 -16.23 5.30 27.41
N HIS A 107 -15.33 4.53 28.02
CA HIS A 107 -15.47 4.08 29.41
C HIS A 107 -15.52 5.26 30.38
N GLU A 108 -14.68 6.29 30.20
CA GLU A 108 -14.66 7.51 31.03
C GLU A 108 -16.03 8.21 31.10
N GLN A 109 -16.84 8.11 30.04
CA GLN A 109 -18.20 8.69 30.01
C GLN A 109 -19.17 7.98 30.95
N PHE A 110 -18.91 6.71 31.29
CA PHE A 110 -19.78 5.89 32.14
C PHE A 110 -19.22 5.69 33.55
N ALA A 111 -17.89 5.66 33.69
CA ALA A 111 -17.21 5.52 34.96
C ALA A 111 -15.85 6.24 34.92
N PRO A 112 -15.54 7.06 35.94
CA PRO A 112 -14.26 7.77 36.01
C PRO A 112 -13.12 6.76 36.02
N LEU A 113 -12.13 6.99 35.17
CA LEU A 113 -10.95 6.13 35.07
C LEU A 113 -10.03 6.38 36.27
N ASP A 114 -9.58 5.30 36.92
CA ASP A 114 -8.49 5.39 37.87
C ASP A 114 -7.15 5.52 37.13
N ILE A 115 -6.15 6.07 37.84
CA ILE A 115 -4.82 6.31 37.28
C ILE A 115 -4.12 5.02 36.82
N GLY A 116 -4.40 3.88 37.48
CA GLY A 116 -3.86 2.59 37.11
C GLY A 116 -4.39 2.14 35.74
N THR A 117 -5.70 2.24 35.52
CA THR A 117 -6.33 1.94 34.23
C THR A 117 -5.81 2.86 33.12
N LEU A 118 -5.64 4.15 33.39
CA LEU A 118 -5.04 5.10 32.42
C LEU A 118 -3.60 4.73 32.05
N ILE A 119 -2.77 4.37 33.04
CA ILE A 119 -1.37 3.99 32.79
C ILE A 119 -1.31 2.67 32.00
N VAL A 120 -2.01 1.63 32.45
CA VAL A 120 -1.96 0.31 31.80
C VAL A 120 -2.56 0.38 30.40
N GLY A 121 -3.73 0.99 30.26
CA GLY A 121 -4.41 1.15 28.97
C GLY A 121 -3.62 2.05 28.01
N GLY A 122 -3.09 3.16 28.51
CA GLY A 122 -2.26 4.08 27.72
C GLY A 122 -0.97 3.43 27.24
N LEU A 123 -0.24 2.73 28.11
CA LEU A 123 0.97 2.01 27.73
C LEU A 123 0.68 0.89 26.73
N ALA A 124 -0.41 0.14 26.93
CA ALA A 124 -0.82 -0.90 25.98
C ALA A 124 -1.16 -0.32 24.60
N ALA A 125 -1.91 0.79 24.57
CA ALA A 125 -2.24 1.48 23.32
C ALA A 125 -0.99 1.98 22.58
N VAL A 126 -0.07 2.65 23.29
CA VAL A 126 1.19 3.13 22.70
C VAL A 126 2.05 1.97 22.20
N ALA A 127 2.18 0.89 22.99
CA ALA A 127 2.95 -0.28 22.59
C ALA A 127 2.39 -0.91 21.31
N LEU A 128 1.08 -1.09 21.22
CA LEU A 128 0.42 -1.60 20.01
C LEU A 128 0.64 -0.65 18.82
N TRP A 129 0.51 0.65 19.06
CA TRP A 129 0.66 1.67 18.03
C TRP A 129 2.07 1.67 17.42
N GLU A 130 3.08 1.86 18.25
CA GLU A 130 4.49 1.95 17.84
C GLU A 130 4.98 0.64 17.24
N THR A 131 4.59 -0.50 17.81
CA THR A 131 4.89 -1.82 17.23
C THR A 131 4.30 -1.93 15.82
N GLY A 132 3.09 -1.40 15.61
CA GLY A 132 2.46 -1.38 14.29
C GLY A 132 3.20 -0.50 13.28
N VAL A 133 3.67 0.69 13.69
CA VAL A 133 4.49 1.57 12.85
C VAL A 133 5.81 0.88 12.47
N ILE A 134 6.52 0.34 13.46
CA ILE A 134 7.81 -0.35 13.26
C ILE A 134 7.62 -1.56 12.33
N TRP A 135 6.56 -2.35 12.55
CA TRP A 135 6.26 -3.52 11.72
C TRP A 135 6.09 -3.14 10.25
N ASP A 136 5.35 -2.07 9.96
CA ASP A 136 5.17 -1.61 8.59
C ASP A 136 6.52 -1.14 8.01
N ALA A 137 7.29 -0.31 8.73
CA ALA A 137 8.58 0.16 8.27
C ALA A 137 9.58 -0.98 7.94
N VAL A 138 9.61 -2.03 8.77
CA VAL A 138 10.50 -3.20 8.60
C VAL A 138 10.03 -4.13 7.48
N THR A 139 8.71 -4.28 7.29
CA THR A 139 8.18 -5.21 6.27
C THR A 139 8.02 -4.59 4.88
N LEU A 140 8.19 -3.27 4.75
CA LEU A 140 8.03 -2.55 3.49
C LEU A 140 9.02 -3.00 2.39
N PRO A 141 10.33 -3.19 2.64
CA PRO A 141 11.27 -3.65 1.61
C PRO A 141 10.89 -5.02 1.04
N SER A 142 10.44 -5.92 1.90
CA SER A 142 9.97 -7.25 1.50
C SER A 142 8.70 -7.17 0.65
N ALA A 143 7.79 -6.25 0.96
CA ALA A 143 6.57 -6.03 0.17
C ALA A 143 6.89 -5.48 -1.24
N VAL A 144 7.77 -4.49 -1.33
CA VAL A 144 8.23 -3.93 -2.63
C VAL A 144 8.95 -5.00 -3.44
N GLY A 145 9.88 -5.74 -2.82
CA GLY A 145 10.62 -6.81 -3.49
C GLY A 145 9.69 -7.92 -3.99
N ARG A 146 8.70 -8.32 -3.20
CA ARG A 146 7.69 -9.30 -3.62
C ARG A 146 6.86 -8.78 -4.80
N TYR A 147 6.37 -7.55 -4.72
CA TYR A 147 5.60 -6.93 -5.80
C TYR A 147 6.37 -6.89 -7.12
N ASN A 148 7.64 -6.48 -7.07
CA ASN A 148 8.48 -6.43 -8.25
C ASN A 148 8.72 -7.83 -8.82
N ARG A 149 9.03 -8.82 -7.96
CA ARG A 149 9.23 -10.22 -8.40
C ARG A 149 7.99 -10.84 -9.04
N GLU A 150 6.81 -10.62 -8.47
CA GLU A 150 5.54 -11.17 -9.00
C GLU A 150 5.14 -10.58 -10.36
N ARG A 151 5.72 -9.44 -10.74
CA ARG A 151 5.47 -8.78 -12.03
C ARG A 151 6.57 -8.97 -13.06
N VAL A 152 7.71 -9.52 -12.67
CA VAL A 152 8.68 -10.05 -13.63
C VAL A 152 8.09 -11.33 -14.24
N ARG A 153 7.77 -11.28 -15.53
CA ARG A 153 7.28 -12.45 -16.26
C ARG A 153 8.39 -12.97 -17.16
N PHE A 154 8.76 -14.23 -16.96
CA PHE A 154 9.60 -14.97 -17.89
C PHE A 154 8.70 -15.84 -18.76
N ALA A 155 8.81 -15.67 -20.07
CA ALA A 155 8.22 -16.56 -21.06
C ALA A 155 9.34 -17.26 -21.82
N MET A 156 9.28 -18.58 -21.91
CA MET A 156 10.10 -19.30 -22.88
C MET A 156 9.42 -19.16 -24.24
N VAL A 157 10.13 -18.56 -25.19
CA VAL A 157 9.62 -18.32 -26.54
C VAL A 157 10.44 -19.17 -27.50
N PRO A 158 9.83 -20.08 -28.27
CA PRO A 158 10.56 -20.79 -29.31
C PRO A 158 11.01 -19.79 -30.38
N PHE A 159 12.23 -19.95 -30.89
CA PHE A 159 12.70 -19.20 -32.05
C PHE A 159 13.23 -20.16 -33.11
N ALA A 160 12.97 -19.82 -34.37
CA ALA A 160 13.49 -20.51 -35.53
C ALA A 160 14.15 -19.48 -36.44
N THR A 161 15.39 -19.75 -36.81
CA THR A 161 16.11 -19.04 -37.87
C THR A 161 16.37 -20.02 -39.02
N GLU A 162 16.82 -19.53 -40.17
CA GLU A 162 17.20 -20.38 -41.30
C GLU A 162 18.30 -21.40 -40.98
N ARG A 163 19.06 -21.20 -39.89
CA ARG A 163 20.20 -22.03 -39.51
C ARG A 163 20.03 -22.77 -38.17
N SER A 164 19.02 -22.44 -37.37
CA SER A 164 18.87 -23.01 -36.02
C SER A 164 17.45 -22.90 -35.47
N THR A 165 17.03 -23.91 -34.72
CA THR A 165 15.84 -23.87 -33.85
C THR A 165 16.28 -23.91 -32.39
N GLY A 166 15.60 -23.16 -31.53
CA GLY A 166 15.94 -23.11 -30.11
C GLY A 166 14.83 -22.49 -29.24
N LEU A 167 15.13 -22.37 -27.95
CA LEU A 167 14.30 -21.70 -26.95
C LEU A 167 15.01 -20.44 -26.48
N ALA A 168 14.34 -19.29 -26.58
CA ALA A 168 14.78 -18.05 -25.99
C ALA A 168 14.00 -17.80 -24.69
N ILE A 169 14.62 -17.11 -23.73
CA ILE A 169 13.92 -16.59 -22.56
C ILE A 169 13.61 -15.13 -22.86
N ALA A 170 12.33 -14.80 -23.03
CA ALA A 170 11.86 -13.43 -23.07
C ALA A 170 11.43 -13.04 -21.65
N GLY A 171 11.98 -11.94 -21.15
CA GLY A 171 11.55 -11.32 -19.90
C GLY A 171 10.82 -10.03 -20.21
N SER A 172 9.75 -9.73 -19.47
CA SER A 172 9.25 -8.37 -19.36
C SER A 172 9.61 -7.83 -17.98
N PHE A 173 10.31 -6.69 -17.94
CA PHE A 173 10.86 -6.06 -16.73
C PHE A 173 10.51 -4.58 -16.68
#